data_AF-A0A940FDY4-F1
#
_entry.id   AF-A0A940FDY4-F1
#
_cell.length_a   1.000
_cell.length_b   1.000
_cell.length_c   1.000
_cell.angle_alpha   90.00
_cell.angle_beta   90.00
_cell.angle_gamma   90.00
#
_symmetry.space_group_name_H-M   'P 1'
#
loop_
_entity.id
_entity.type
_entity.pdbx_description
1 polymer ?
#
loop_
_entity_poly.entity_id
_entity_poly.type
_entity_poly.pdbx_seq_one_letter_code
_entity_poly.pdbx_strand_id
1 'polypeptide(L)'
;MPAPVLLADLDPMARVGMLGILAAAGAEVVSAPKGADLAETVQRVRPYAVVLDLDGEHTTERIAEVRAARPETKVVLWARREDVMEVLDPGTTAPRLVVGSSPDELCAELVATPTAKPEDD
;
A
#
# COMPACT_ATOMS: atom_id res chain seq x y z
N MET A 1 1.55 17.65 -7.52
CA MET A 1 0.57 16.55 -7.66
C MET A 1 0.91 15.52 -6.60
N PRO A 2 -0.06 15.00 -5.83
CA PRO A 2 0.21 13.93 -4.87
C PRO A 2 0.81 12.73 -5.61
N ALA A 3 1.80 12.08 -5.02
CA ALA A 3 2.39 10.89 -5.62
C ALA A 3 1.35 9.75 -5.67
N PRO A 4 1.38 8.87 -6.69
CA PRO A 4 0.32 7.88 -6.87
C PRO A 4 0.40 6.72 -5.88
N VAL A 5 -0.75 6.07 -5.64
CA VAL A 5 -0.86 4.76 -4.99
C VAL A 5 -0.76 3.67 -6.07
N LEU A 6 0.09 2.67 -5.86
CA LEU A 6 0.17 1.50 -6.74
C LEU A 6 -0.64 0.34 -6.16
N LEU A 7 -1.55 -0.23 -6.93
CA LEU A 7 -2.27 -1.46 -6.60
C LEU A 7 -1.63 -2.64 -7.34
N ALA A 8 -1.11 -3.63 -6.62
CA ALA A 8 -0.42 -4.77 -7.20
C ALA A 8 -0.87 -6.08 -6.55
N ASP A 9 -0.95 -7.14 -7.36
CA ASP A 9 -1.32 -8.51 -6.95
C ASP A 9 -2.60 -8.66 -6.09
N LEU A 10 -3.43 -7.62 -6.01
CA LEU A 10 -4.77 -7.68 -5.46
C LEU A 10 -5.70 -8.53 -6.33
N ASP A 11 -6.55 -9.29 -5.66
CA ASP A 11 -7.65 -10.00 -6.31
C ASP A 11 -8.59 -9.05 -7.06
N PRO A 12 -9.25 -9.51 -8.14
CA PRO A 12 -9.99 -8.63 -9.03
C PRO A 12 -11.07 -7.79 -8.33
N MET A 13 -11.79 -8.40 -7.38
CA MET A 13 -12.85 -7.71 -6.65
C MET A 13 -12.29 -6.68 -5.67
N ALA A 14 -11.25 -7.05 -4.90
CA ALA A 14 -10.56 -6.15 -3.98
C ALA A 14 -9.97 -4.95 -4.74
N ARG A 15 -9.35 -5.18 -5.90
CA ARG A 15 -8.82 -4.13 -6.77
C ARG A 15 -9.89 -3.14 -7.22
N VAL A 16 -11.05 -3.62 -7.66
CA VAL A 16 -12.16 -2.74 -8.10
C VAL A 16 -12.67 -1.89 -6.94
N GLY A 17 -12.90 -2.51 -5.77
CA GLY A 17 -13.30 -1.78 -4.56
C GLY A 17 -12.27 -0.72 -4.18
N MET A 18 -11.00 -1.09 -4.16
CA MET A 18 -9.88 -0.23 -3.82
C MET A 18 -9.74 0.97 -4.76
N LEU A 19 -9.85 0.73 -6.08
CA LEU A 19 -9.87 1.79 -7.08
C LEU A 19 -10.99 2.79 -6.81
N GLY A 20 -12.20 2.30 -6.49
CA GLY A 20 -13.35 3.14 -6.16
C GLY A 20 -13.14 3.99 -4.92
N ILE A 21 -12.69 3.36 -3.82
CA ILE A 21 -12.44 4.01 -2.53
C ILE A 21 -11.39 5.12 -2.67
N LEU A 22 -10.23 4.81 -3.26
CA LEU A 22 -9.12 5.75 -3.39
C LEU A 22 -9.42 6.88 -4.39
N ALA A 23 -10.12 6.58 -5.49
CA ALA A 23 -10.54 7.60 -6.43
C ALA A 23 -11.55 8.57 -5.80
N ALA A 24 -12.49 8.07 -4.97
CA ALA A 24 -13.44 8.91 -4.25
C ALA A 24 -12.75 9.83 -3.23
N ALA A 25 -11.63 9.38 -2.64
CA ALA A 25 -10.78 10.18 -1.76
C ALA A 25 -9.84 11.15 -2.50
N GLY A 26 -9.85 11.17 -3.84
CA GLY A 26 -9.02 12.04 -4.65
C GLY A 26 -7.56 11.61 -4.80
N ALA A 27 -7.24 10.36 -4.46
CA ALA A 27 -5.90 9.80 -4.67
C ALA A 27 -5.68 9.45 -6.15
N GLU A 28 -4.47 9.69 -6.65
CA GLU A 28 -4.04 9.18 -7.96
C GLU A 28 -3.69 7.70 -7.82
N VAL A 29 -4.33 6.82 -8.59
CA VAL A 29 -4.16 5.37 -8.45
C VAL A 29 -3.65 4.76 -9.74
N VAL A 30 -2.58 3.97 -9.64
CA VAL A 30 -2.00 3.17 -10.72
C VAL A 30 -2.22 1.70 -10.40
N SER A 31 -2.64 0.93 -11.39
CA SER A 31 -2.97 -0.49 -11.23
C SER A 31 -1.97 -1.33 -12.02
N ALA A 32 -1.18 -2.16 -11.34
CA ALA A 32 -0.22 -3.07 -11.98
C ALA A 32 -0.90 -4.41 -12.32
N PRO A 33 -0.71 -4.96 -13.53
CA PRO A 33 -1.25 -6.27 -13.88
C PRO A 33 -0.64 -7.37 -12.98
N LYS A 34 -1.37 -8.46 -12.80
CA LYS A 34 -0.89 -9.61 -12.03
C LYS A 34 0.41 -10.14 -12.63
N GLY A 35 1.40 -10.43 -11.78
CA GLY A 35 2.70 -10.95 -12.22
C GLY A 35 3.60 -9.91 -12.88
N ALA A 36 3.29 -8.60 -12.80
CA ALA A 36 4.20 -7.55 -13.21
C ALA A 36 5.53 -7.63 -12.43
N ASP A 37 6.61 -7.12 -13.03
CA ASP A 37 7.83 -6.80 -12.30
C ASP A 37 7.55 -5.60 -11.39
N LEU A 38 7.38 -5.89 -10.09
CA LEU A 38 6.97 -4.90 -9.12
C LEU A 38 8.11 -3.93 -8.82
N ALA A 39 9.36 -4.41 -8.80
CA ALA A 39 10.54 -3.57 -8.59
C ALA A 39 10.68 -2.53 -9.70
N GLU A 40 10.59 -2.94 -10.96
CA GLU A 40 10.62 -2.03 -12.11
C GLU A 40 9.46 -1.04 -12.07
N THR A 41 8.25 -1.55 -11.80
CA THR A 41 7.04 -0.71 -11.74
C THR A 41 7.15 0.36 -10.66
N VAL A 42 7.64 0.01 -9.47
CA VAL A 42 7.84 0.95 -8.35
C VAL A 42 8.92 1.98 -8.67
N GLN A 43 10.02 1.59 -9.32
CA GLN A 43 11.07 2.54 -9.74
C GLN A 43 10.55 3.57 -10.74
N ARG A 44 9.72 3.11 -11.70
CA ARG A 44 9.18 3.94 -12.77
C ARG A 44 8.05 4.84 -12.29
N VAL A 45 7.05 4.27 -11.62
CA VAL A 45 5.85 4.98 -11.16
C VAL A 45 6.17 5.89 -9.98
N ARG A 46 7.20 5.54 -9.19
CA ARG A 46 7.58 6.23 -7.96
C ARG A 46 6.38 6.45 -7.02
N PRO A 47 5.59 5.41 -6.71
CA PRO A 47 4.44 5.56 -5.84
C PRO A 47 4.90 5.97 -4.44
N TYR A 48 4.05 6.67 -3.69
CA TYR A 48 4.32 6.86 -2.26
C TYR A 48 3.86 5.64 -1.44
N ALA A 49 2.86 4.89 -1.93
CA ALA A 49 2.39 3.66 -1.32
C ALA A 49 2.08 2.57 -2.34
N VAL A 50 2.33 1.31 -1.96
CA VAL A 50 1.92 0.11 -2.68
C VAL A 50 0.94 -0.67 -1.82
N VAL A 51 -0.19 -1.06 -2.40
CA VAL A 51 -1.18 -1.95 -1.77
C VAL A 51 -1.05 -3.35 -2.39
N LEU A 52 -0.84 -4.36 -1.54
CA LEU A 52 -0.70 -5.78 -1.90
C LEU A 52 -1.78 -6.61 -1.21
N ASP A 53 -2.10 -7.78 -1.75
CA ASP A 53 -2.95 -8.77 -1.08
C ASP A 53 -2.19 -9.36 0.11
N LEU A 54 -2.76 -9.30 1.32
CA LEU A 54 -2.17 -9.93 2.50
C LEU A 54 -2.13 -11.46 2.35
N ASP A 55 -3.16 -12.03 1.74
CA ASP A 55 -3.33 -13.48 1.60
C ASP A 55 -2.65 -14.05 0.33
N GLY A 56 -1.82 -13.23 -0.34
CA GLY A 56 -1.11 -13.60 -1.55
C GLY A 56 0.04 -14.59 -1.32
N GLU A 57 0.15 -15.60 -2.18
CA GLU A 57 1.17 -16.67 -2.09
C GLU A 57 2.61 -16.15 -2.11
N HIS A 58 2.86 -14.96 -2.67
CA HIS A 58 4.19 -14.35 -2.82
C HIS A 58 4.32 -12.97 -2.15
N THR A 59 3.45 -12.67 -1.20
CA THR A 59 3.39 -11.33 -0.61
C THR A 59 4.70 -10.91 0.06
N THR A 60 5.41 -11.85 0.69
CA THR A 60 6.70 -11.57 1.34
C THR A 60 7.78 -11.20 0.32
N GLU A 61 7.87 -11.94 -0.78
CA GLU A 61 8.80 -11.67 -1.88
C GLU A 61 8.49 -10.31 -2.52
N ARG A 62 7.21 -9.99 -2.72
CA ARG A 62 6.79 -8.69 -3.24
C ARG A 62 7.14 -7.53 -2.33
N ILE A 63 6.99 -7.68 -1.01
CA ILE A 63 7.44 -6.66 -0.05
C ILE A 63 8.94 -6.42 -0.19
N ALA A 64 9.73 -7.51 -0.29
CA ALA A 64 11.18 -7.41 -0.46
C ALA A 64 11.56 -6.70 -1.77
N GLU A 65 10.87 -6.99 -2.88
CA GLU A 65 11.04 -6.32 -4.17
C GLU A 65 10.78 -4.81 -4.05
N VAL A 66 9.67 -4.41 -3.44
CA VAL A 66 9.33 -2.98 -3.24
C VAL A 66 10.39 -2.28 -2.39
N ARG A 67 10.83 -2.91 -1.29
CA ARG A 67 11.82 -2.34 -0.37
C ARG A 67 13.20 -2.21 -1.01
N ALA A 68 13.62 -3.22 -1.78
CA ALA A 68 14.88 -3.17 -2.52
C ALA A 68 14.84 -2.10 -3.62
N ALA A 69 13.72 -1.94 -4.30
CA ALA A 69 13.54 -0.96 -5.36
C ALA A 69 13.48 0.48 -4.82
N ARG A 70 12.66 0.73 -3.79
CA ARG A 70 12.46 2.06 -3.19
C ARG A 70 12.08 1.92 -1.71
N PRO A 71 13.05 1.97 -0.78
CA PRO A 71 12.82 1.75 0.65
C PRO A 71 11.87 2.77 1.29
N GLU A 72 11.74 3.96 0.69
CA GLU A 72 10.87 5.04 1.16
C GLU A 72 9.39 4.86 0.79
N THR A 73 9.06 3.84 -0.01
CA THR A 73 7.68 3.53 -0.39
C THR A 73 6.97 2.84 0.76
N LYS A 74 5.79 3.32 1.16
CA LYS A 74 4.94 2.65 2.15
C LYS A 74 4.36 1.37 1.54
N VAL A 75 4.31 0.27 2.30
CA VAL A 75 3.66 -0.96 1.84
C VAL A 75 2.47 -1.24 2.75
N VAL A 76 1.30 -1.42 2.13
CA VAL A 76 0.04 -1.72 2.80
C VAL A 76 -0.42 -3.10 2.33
N LEU A 77 -0.61 -4.01 3.27
CA LEU A 77 -1.15 -5.34 3.01
C LEU A 77 -2.62 -5.35 3.35
N TRP A 78 -3.45 -5.67 2.36
CA TRP A 78 -4.90 -5.64 2.46
C TRP A 78 -5.45 -7.07 2.52
N ALA A 79 -6.13 -7.41 3.61
CA ALA A 79 -6.79 -8.71 3.76
C ALA A 79 -8.12 -8.76 2.98
N ARG A 80 -8.46 -9.92 2.43
CA ARG A 80 -9.72 -10.11 1.68
C ARG A 80 -10.98 -9.97 2.54
N ARG A 81 -10.86 -10.16 3.85
CA ARG A 81 -11.97 -10.06 4.80
C ARG A 81 -12.19 -8.63 5.31
N GLU A 82 -11.34 -7.68 4.88
CA GLU A 82 -11.45 -6.24 5.15
C GLU A 82 -11.49 -5.86 6.64
N ASP A 83 -11.30 -6.82 7.55
CA ASP A 83 -11.33 -6.63 9.00
C ASP A 83 -9.93 -6.41 9.58
N VAL A 84 -8.88 -6.60 8.76
CA VAL A 84 -7.48 -6.49 9.17
C VAL A 84 -6.64 -5.88 8.03
N MET A 85 -5.79 -4.91 8.37
CA MET A 85 -4.78 -4.33 7.48
C MET A 85 -3.43 -4.37 8.19
N GLU A 86 -2.37 -4.73 7.47
CA GLU A 86 -1.00 -4.59 7.97
C GLU A 86 -0.28 -3.44 7.25
N VAL A 87 0.28 -2.53 8.02
CA VAL A 87 0.99 -1.36 7.53
C VAL A 87 2.47 -1.49 7.84
N LEU A 88 3.30 -1.45 6.80
CA LEU A 88 4.75 -1.41 6.94
C LEU A 88 5.24 0.00 6.58
N ASP A 89 5.57 0.78 7.60
CA ASP A 89 6.08 2.14 7.44
C ASP A 89 7.52 2.17 6.89
N PRO A 90 7.96 3.28 6.28
CA PRO A 90 9.32 3.44 5.81
C PRO A 90 10.35 3.23 6.94
N GLY A 91 11.38 2.41 6.67
CA GLY A 91 12.47 2.15 7.62
C GLY A 91 12.18 1.12 8.72
N THR A 92 10.97 0.53 8.76
CA THR A 92 10.63 -0.53 9.73
C THR A 92 10.59 -1.91 9.06
N THR A 93 10.93 -2.93 9.85
CA THR A 93 10.83 -4.35 9.46
C THR A 93 9.64 -5.05 10.11
N ALA A 94 9.02 -4.44 11.12
CA ALA A 94 7.85 -4.96 11.82
C ALA A 94 6.58 -4.27 11.31
N PRO A 95 5.59 -5.01 10.78
CA PRO A 95 4.31 -4.45 10.38
C PRO A 95 3.48 -4.03 11.60
N ARG A 96 2.72 -2.94 11.45
CA ARG A 96 1.66 -2.53 12.38
C ARG A 96 0.34 -3.14 11.93
N LEU A 97 -0.30 -3.90 12.82
CA LEU A 97 -1.63 -4.43 12.61
C LEU A 97 -2.68 -3.36 12.90
N VAL A 98 -3.62 -3.18 11.97
CA VAL A 98 -4.83 -2.36 12.11
C VAL A 98 -6.03 -3.30 12.02
N VAL A 99 -6.87 -3.33 13.05
CA VAL A 99 -8.03 -4.24 13.17
C VAL A 99 -9.30 -3.41 13.14
N GLY A 100 -10.29 -3.83 12.34
CA GLY A 100 -11.50 -3.07 12.05
C GLY A 100 -11.36 -2.11 10.87
N SER A 101 -10.41 -2.36 9.97
CA SER A 101 -10.01 -1.47 8.88
C SER A 101 -11.17 -1.04 7.99
N SER A 102 -11.60 0.21 8.13
CA SER A 102 -12.59 0.80 7.22
C SER A 102 -11.92 1.41 5.97
N PRO A 103 -12.65 1.56 4.85
CA PRO A 103 -12.19 2.31 3.69
C PRO A 103 -11.67 3.72 4.03
N ASP A 104 -12.32 4.39 4.99
CA ASP A 104 -11.92 5.71 5.48
C ASP A 104 -10.58 5.68 6.22
N GLU A 105 -10.32 4.65 7.02
CA GLU A 105 -9.07 4.49 7.77
C GLU A 105 -7.90 4.17 6.83
N LEU A 106 -8.16 3.36 5.79
CA LEU A 106 -7.20 3.17 4.71
C LEU A 106 -6.90 4.49 3.99
N CYS A 107 -7.93 5.27 3.65
CA CYS A 107 -7.74 6.58 3.03
C CYS A 107 -6.95 7.51 3.96
N ALA A 108 -7.19 7.49 5.27
CA ALA A 108 -6.41 8.27 6.22
C ALA A 108 -4.94 7.84 6.23
N GLU A 109 -4.65 6.54 6.28
CA GLU A 109 -3.28 6.01 6.22
C GLU A 109 -2.55 6.31 4.91
N LEU A 110 -3.30 6.40 3.82
CA LEU A 110 -2.79 6.65 2.51
C LEU A 110 -2.64 8.17 2.24
N VAL A 111 -3.59 8.99 2.65
CA VAL A 111 -3.57 10.44 2.39
C VAL A 111 -2.73 11.18 3.42
N ALA A 112 -2.55 10.65 4.63
CA ALA A 112 -1.65 11.22 5.61
C ALA A 112 -0.19 11.03 5.18
N THR A 113 0.49 12.14 4.86
CA THR A 113 1.95 12.19 4.84
C THR A 113 2.51 11.69 6.17
N PRO A 114 3.68 11.02 6.19
CA PRO A 114 4.29 10.57 7.43
C PRO A 114 4.48 11.78 8.36
N THR A 115 3.63 11.88 9.38
CA THR A 115 3.84 12.81 10.47
C THR A 115 5.05 12.30 11.21
N ALA A 116 6.20 12.92 10.95
CA ALA A 116 7.33 12.88 11.87
C ALA A 116 6.76 13.25 13.24
N LYS A 117 6.75 12.28 14.15
CA LYS A 117 6.36 12.48 15.54
C LYS A 117 7.25 13.60 16.09
N PRO A 118 6.72 14.68 16.68
CA PRO A 118 7.57 15.57 17.47
C PRO A 118 8.08 14.73 18.64
N GLU A 119 9.41 14.62 18.74
CA GLU A 119 10.06 14.29 20.00
C GLU A 119 9.68 15.42 20.98
N ASP A 120 8.87 15.08 21.96
CA ASP A 120 8.58 15.94 23.11
C ASP A 120 9.67 15.66 24.16
N ASP A 121 10.32 16.75 24.57
CA ASP A 121 11.51 16.92 25.41
C ASP A 121 11.36 16.34 26.83
#